data_AF-A0A4Z0S217-F1
#
_entry.id   AF-A0A4Z0S217-F1
#
_cell.length_a   1.000
_cell.length_b   1.000
_cell.length_c   1.000
_cell.angle_alpha   90.00
_cell.angle_beta   90.00
_cell.angle_gamma   90.00
#
_symmetry.space_group_name_H-M   'P 1'
#
loop_
_entity.id
_entity.type
_entity.pdbx_description
1 polymer ?
#
loop_
_entity_poly.entity_id
_entity_poly.type
_entity_poly.pdbx_seq_one_letter_code
_entity_poly.pdbx_strand_id
1 'polypeptide(L)'
;MILIDSVDHRILDVMKDRGAGQLRAYFNKYSPAARAAVKTITVDLFTPYRAMIKDLFPNANIVADRFHVVTQAYRELNKVRISVMQQFGSDRKEYRQLKRFWKLLMKRETALDYTTRKNRINFNHPI
;
A
#
# COMPACT_ATOMS: atom_id res chain seq x y z
N MET A 1 -16.35 -9.85 -2.59
CA MET A 1 -16.33 -8.37 -2.48
C MET A 1 -17.63 -7.96 -1.81
N ILE A 2 -17.60 -7.06 -0.84
CA ILE A 2 -18.82 -6.55 -0.21
C ILE A 2 -19.00 -5.12 -0.70
N LEU A 3 -20.20 -4.80 -1.18
CA LEU A 3 -20.60 -3.44 -1.49
C LEU A 3 -21.36 -2.90 -0.28
N ILE A 4 -20.97 -1.71 0.15
CA ILE A 4 -21.49 -1.09 1.36
C ILE A 4 -21.84 0.36 1.02
N ASP A 5 -22.98 0.81 1.52
CA ASP A 5 -23.29 2.22 1.61
C ASP A 5 -22.43 2.84 2.72
N SER A 6 -21.54 3.76 2.37
CA SER A 6 -20.63 4.36 3.35
C SER A 6 -21.30 5.29 4.35
N VAL A 7 -22.50 5.80 4.04
CA VAL A 7 -23.25 6.73 4.89
C VAL A 7 -24.13 5.96 5.86
N ASP A 8 -24.95 5.06 5.34
CA ASP A 8 -25.91 4.29 6.16
C ASP A 8 -25.31 2.99 6.73
N HIS A 9 -24.07 2.65 6.37
CA HIS A 9 -23.37 1.41 6.74
C HIS A 9 -24.15 0.14 6.37
N ARG A 10 -24.97 0.20 5.32
CA ARG A 10 -25.78 -0.93 4.85
C ARG A 10 -25.02 -1.76 3.84
N ILE A 11 -25.13 -3.08 3.96
CA ILE A 11 -24.65 -3.99 2.92
C ILE A 11 -25.58 -3.87 1.73
N LEU A 12 -25.03 -3.43 0.60
CA LEU A 12 -25.74 -3.35 -0.67
C LEU A 12 -25.73 -4.71 -1.38
N ASP A 13 -24.59 -5.40 -1.36
CA ASP A 13 -24.43 -6.71 -1.99
C ASP A 13 -23.17 -7.45 -1.53
N VAL A 14 -23.14 -8.76 -1.76
CA VAL A 14 -21.99 -9.63 -1.49
C VAL A 14 -21.67 -10.45 -2.73
N MET A 15 -20.57 -10.11 -3.39
CA MET A 15 -20.05 -10.88 -4.51
C MET A 15 -19.14 -12.01 -4.03
N LYS A 16 -19.39 -13.23 -4.50
CA LYS A 16 -18.60 -14.43 -4.15
C LYS A 16 -17.20 -14.46 -4.77
N ASP A 17 -17.01 -13.84 -5.93
CA ASP A 17 -15.74 -13.82 -6.67
C ASP A 17 -15.29 -12.38 -7.00
N ARG A 18 -13.97 -12.19 -7.17
CA ARG A 18 -13.28 -10.93 -7.49
C ARG A 18 -12.59 -10.94 -8.87
N GLY A 19 -12.77 -12.01 -9.67
CA GLY A 19 -12.29 -12.07 -11.04
C GLY A 19 -12.82 -10.92 -11.91
N ALA A 20 -11.99 -10.43 -12.84
CA ALA A 20 -12.34 -9.30 -13.71
C ALA A 20 -13.63 -9.53 -14.51
N GLY A 21 -13.86 -10.74 -15.01
CA GLY A 21 -15.10 -11.10 -15.73
C GLY A 21 -16.35 -10.95 -14.87
N GLN A 22 -16.30 -11.42 -13.61
CA GLN A 22 -17.43 -11.34 -12.70
C GLN A 22 -17.72 -9.90 -12.25
N LEU A 23 -16.68 -9.10 -12.00
CA LEU A 23 -16.80 -7.68 -11.72
C LEU A 23 -17.47 -6.93 -12.87
N ARG A 24 -17.06 -7.23 -14.12
CA ARG A 24 -17.65 -6.63 -15.31
C ARG A 24 -19.13 -6.99 -15.47
N ALA A 25 -19.46 -8.26 -15.32
CA ALA A 25 -20.85 -8.74 -15.37
C ALA A 25 -21.72 -8.10 -14.27
N TYR A 26 -21.16 -7.91 -13.07
CA TYR A 26 -21.86 -7.27 -11.97
C TYR A 26 -22.20 -5.81 -12.28
N PHE A 27 -21.19 -5.00 -12.63
CA PHE A 27 -21.40 -3.57 -12.83
C PHE A 27 -22.20 -3.25 -14.10
N ASN A 28 -22.19 -4.12 -15.10
CA ASN A 28 -23.05 -3.96 -16.28
C ASN A 28 -24.55 -4.05 -15.99
N LYS A 29 -24.97 -4.51 -14.81
CA LYS A 29 -26.38 -4.43 -14.37
C LYS A 29 -26.84 -3.01 -14.10
N TYR A 30 -25.92 -2.08 -13.80
CA TYR A 30 -26.23 -0.67 -13.60
C TYR A 30 -26.27 0.06 -14.94
N SER A 31 -27.18 1.04 -15.03
CA SER A 31 -27.34 1.84 -16.24
C SER A 31 -26.04 2.56 -16.63
N PRO A 32 -25.81 2.82 -17.93
CA PRO A 32 -24.65 3.59 -18.38
C PRO A 32 -24.55 4.96 -17.69
N ALA A 33 -25.68 5.62 -17.44
CA ALA A 33 -25.74 6.90 -16.73
C ALA A 33 -25.25 6.78 -15.28
N ALA A 34 -25.68 5.74 -14.55
CA ALA A 34 -25.24 5.51 -13.17
C ALA A 34 -23.72 5.24 -13.11
N ARG A 35 -23.19 4.46 -14.06
CA ARG A 35 -21.75 4.19 -14.14
C ARG A 35 -20.95 5.43 -14.53
N ALA A 36 -21.48 6.27 -15.40
CA ALA A 36 -20.88 7.54 -15.79
C ALA A 36 -20.92 8.60 -14.66
N ALA A 37 -21.80 8.44 -13.66
CA ALA A 37 -21.88 9.31 -12.50
C ALA A 37 -20.83 9.01 -11.41
N VAL A 38 -20.09 7.89 -11.53
CA VAL A 38 -19.01 7.56 -10.59
C VAL A 38 -17.86 8.55 -10.75
N LYS A 39 -17.52 9.26 -9.67
CA LYS A 39 -16.49 10.31 -9.67
C LYS A 39 -15.07 9.79 -9.43
N THR A 40 -14.92 8.77 -8.60
CA THR A 40 -13.61 8.31 -8.15
C THR A 40 -13.63 6.83 -7.85
N ILE A 41 -12.54 6.15 -8.22
CA ILE A 41 -12.32 4.74 -7.95
C ILE A 41 -10.93 4.58 -7.37
N THR A 42 -10.86 4.13 -6.12
CA THR A 42 -9.60 3.81 -5.45
C THR A 42 -9.31 2.33 -5.58
N VAL A 43 -8.18 1.97 -6.20
CA VAL A 43 -7.82 0.57 -6.46
C VAL A 43 -6.35 0.28 -6.20
N ASP A 44 -6.06 -1.00 -5.97
CA ASP A 44 -4.69 -1.51 -5.93
C ASP A 44 -3.96 -1.25 -7.27
N LEU A 45 -2.64 -1.28 -7.24
CA LEU A 45 -1.74 -1.01 -8.36
C LEU A 45 -1.76 -2.11 -9.45
N PHE A 46 -2.68 -3.07 -9.37
CA PHE A 46 -2.77 -4.18 -10.31
C PHE A 46 -3.30 -3.73 -11.68
N THR A 47 -2.43 -3.76 -12.69
CA THR A 47 -2.67 -3.24 -14.05
C THR A 47 -3.94 -3.76 -14.72
N PRO A 48 -4.32 -5.06 -14.62
CA PRO A 48 -5.50 -5.58 -15.30
C PRO A 48 -6.82 -4.90 -14.91
N TYR A 49 -6.92 -4.35 -13.69
CA TYR A 49 -8.13 -3.62 -13.29
C TYR A 49 -8.27 -2.29 -14.02
N ARG A 50 -7.18 -1.63 -14.43
CA ARG A 50 -7.24 -0.29 -15.05
C ARG A 50 -8.04 -0.28 -16.35
N ALA A 51 -7.81 -1.25 -17.23
CA ALA A 51 -8.53 -1.33 -18.51
C ALA A 51 -10.04 -1.55 -18.26
N MET A 52 -10.37 -2.54 -17.43
CA MET A 52 -11.75 -2.85 -17.06
C MET A 52 -12.46 -1.67 -16.40
N ILE A 53 -11.79 -0.94 -15.50
CA ILE A 53 -12.36 0.22 -14.80
C ILE A 53 -12.68 1.35 -15.77
N LYS A 54 -11.78 1.64 -16.73
CA LYS A 54 -12.03 2.67 -17.75
C LYS A 54 -13.24 2.35 -18.60
N ASP A 55 -13.42 1.08 -18.98
CA ASP A 55 -14.59 0.66 -19.76
C ASP A 55 -15.89 0.76 -18.95
N LEU A 56 -15.83 0.36 -17.67
CA LEU A 56 -17.02 0.33 -16.81
C LEU A 56 -17.40 1.73 -16.34
N PHE A 57 -16.44 2.59 -16.03
CA PHE A 57 -16.63 3.89 -15.35
C PHE A 57 -15.85 4.99 -16.09
N PRO A 58 -16.35 5.45 -17.24
CA PRO A 58 -15.59 6.28 -18.17
C PRO A 58 -15.18 7.65 -17.59
N ASN A 59 -15.96 8.19 -16.64
CA ASN A 59 -15.73 9.51 -16.05
C ASN A 59 -15.04 9.45 -14.68
N ALA A 60 -14.72 8.25 -14.18
CA ALA A 60 -14.17 8.11 -12.84
C ALA A 60 -12.66 8.40 -12.82
N ASN A 61 -12.23 9.21 -11.86
CA ASN A 61 -10.82 9.39 -11.56
C ASN A 61 -10.28 8.13 -10.87
N ILE A 62 -9.28 7.48 -11.47
CA ILE A 62 -8.63 6.30 -10.90
C ILE A 62 -7.54 6.77 -9.92
N VAL A 63 -7.72 6.46 -8.65
CA VAL A 63 -6.82 6.79 -7.55
C VAL A 63 -6.10 5.53 -7.07
N ALA A 64 -4.80 5.62 -6.84
CA ALA A 64 -4.04 4.51 -6.27
C ALA A 64 -4.37 4.36 -4.78
N ASP A 65 -4.62 3.13 -4.33
CA ASP A 65 -4.79 2.85 -2.91
C ASP A 65 -3.47 3.10 -2.15
N ARG A 66 -3.50 4.13 -1.30
CA ARG A 66 -2.36 4.55 -0.48
C ARG A 66 -1.85 3.44 0.43
N PHE A 67 -2.72 2.55 0.93
CA PHE A 67 -2.29 1.46 1.80
C PHE A 67 -1.41 0.47 1.04
N HIS A 68 -1.79 0.12 -0.18
CA HIS A 68 -1.00 -0.77 -1.02
C HIS A 68 0.33 -0.14 -1.42
N VAL A 69 0.36 1.14 -1.79
CA VAL A 69 1.61 1.88 -2.10
C VAL A 69 2.57 1.85 -0.91
N VAL A 70 2.11 2.25 0.27
CA VAL A 70 2.94 2.30 1.49
C VAL A 70 3.40 0.89 1.88
N THR A 71 2.54 -0.10 1.77
CA THR A 71 2.87 -1.50 2.11
C THR A 71 3.92 -2.07 1.17
N GLN A 72 3.80 -1.80 -0.14
CA GLN A 72 4.80 -2.25 -1.12
C GLN A 72 6.15 -1.58 -0.86
N ALA A 73 6.19 -0.27 -0.67
CA ALA A 73 7.42 0.44 -0.33
C ALA A 73 8.10 -0.10 0.94
N TYR A 74 7.31 -0.33 1.99
CA TYR A 74 7.78 -0.90 3.24
C TYR A 74 8.38 -2.31 3.05
N ARG A 75 7.70 -3.17 2.27
CA ARG A 75 8.16 -4.54 1.99
C ARG A 75 9.47 -4.54 1.22
N GLU A 76 9.58 -3.75 0.16
CA GLU A 76 10.80 -3.69 -0.66
C GLU A 76 11.97 -3.10 0.14
N LEU A 77 11.74 -2.04 0.92
CA LEU A 77 12.77 -1.49 1.81
C LEU A 77 13.24 -2.53 2.84
N ASN A 78 12.33 -3.31 3.43
CA ASN A 78 12.72 -4.38 4.34
C ASN A 78 13.52 -5.49 3.65
N LYS A 79 13.14 -5.88 2.43
CA LYS A 79 13.88 -6.89 1.65
C LYS A 79 15.31 -6.42 1.40
N VAL A 80 15.49 -5.19 0.94
CA VAL A 80 16.82 -4.59 0.74
C VAL A 80 17.60 -4.56 2.04
N ARG A 81 16.99 -4.11 3.14
CA ARG A 81 17.63 -4.12 4.47
C ARG A 81 18.11 -5.51 4.87
N ILE A 82 17.28 -6.55 4.68
CA ILE A 82 17.64 -7.94 5.02
C ILE A 82 18.75 -8.43 4.10
N SER A 83 18.66 -8.18 2.80
CA SER A 83 19.68 -8.56 1.82
C SER A 83 21.04 -7.95 2.16
N VAL A 84 21.10 -6.64 2.40
CA VAL A 84 22.33 -5.95 2.81
C VAL A 84 22.81 -6.44 4.17
N MET A 85 21.90 -6.66 5.14
CA MET A 85 22.26 -7.21 6.45
C MET A 85 22.91 -8.58 6.33
N GLN A 86 22.41 -9.46 5.47
CA GLN A 86 22.92 -10.82 5.27
C GLN A 86 24.27 -10.87 4.53
N GLN A 87 24.67 -9.80 3.84
CA GLN A 87 26.02 -9.70 3.28
C GLN A 87 27.10 -9.57 4.36
N PHE A 88 26.71 -9.20 5.59
CA PHE A 88 27.59 -9.15 6.75
C PHE A 88 27.44 -10.39 7.63
N GLY A 89 28.54 -10.87 8.20
CA GLY A 89 28.50 -11.87 9.29
C GLY A 89 27.75 -11.34 10.52
N SER A 90 27.11 -12.22 11.28
CA SER A 90 26.25 -11.86 12.43
C SER A 90 26.95 -11.04 13.54
N ASP A 91 28.26 -11.20 13.59
CA ASP A 91 29.26 -10.71 14.52
C ASP A 91 29.82 -9.34 14.08
N ARG A 92 29.49 -8.89 12.87
CA ARG A 92 29.84 -7.57 12.33
C ARG A 92 28.95 -6.47 12.92
N LYS A 93 29.53 -5.28 13.04
CA LYS A 93 28.86 -4.08 13.56
C LYS A 93 27.65 -3.71 12.68
N GLU A 94 27.84 -3.79 11.38
CA GLU A 94 26.90 -3.47 10.32
C GLU A 94 25.64 -4.35 10.39
N TYR A 95 25.82 -5.67 10.55
CA TYR A 95 24.72 -6.61 10.78
C TYR A 95 23.90 -6.20 12.01
N ARG A 96 24.57 -5.96 13.15
CA ARG A 96 23.90 -5.58 14.41
C ARG A 96 23.16 -4.26 14.28
N GLN A 97 23.68 -3.29 13.52
CA GLN A 97 23.00 -2.03 13.28
C GLN A 97 21.72 -2.23 12.45
N LEU A 98 21.83 -2.88 11.30
CA LEU A 98 20.69 -3.13 10.42
C LEU A 98 19.60 -3.99 11.08
N LYS A 99 20.00 -4.91 11.97
CA LYS A 99 19.09 -5.72 12.77
C LYS A 99 18.46 -4.95 13.92
N ARG A 100 19.21 -4.13 14.66
CA ARG A 100 18.70 -3.41 15.85
C ARG A 100 17.83 -2.21 15.48
N PHE A 101 18.19 -1.48 14.43
CA PHE A 101 17.58 -0.20 14.07
C PHE A 101 16.59 -0.31 12.90
N TRP A 102 16.12 -1.51 12.57
CA TRP A 102 15.17 -1.72 11.48
C TRP A 102 13.89 -0.89 11.64
N LYS A 103 13.39 -0.71 12.87
CA LYS A 103 12.21 0.13 13.16
C LYS A 103 12.46 1.61 12.89
N LEU A 104 13.71 2.09 13.00
CA LEU A 104 14.06 3.47 12.72
C LEU A 104 14.03 3.73 11.21
N LEU A 105 14.58 2.80 10.42
CA LEU A 105 14.55 2.85 8.95
C LEU A 105 13.13 2.82 8.38
N MET A 106 12.17 2.28 9.13
CA MET A 106 10.77 2.15 8.71
C MET A 106 9.84 3.11 9.45
N LYS A 107 10.38 4.00 10.27
CA LYS A 107 9.56 4.93 11.04
C LYS A 107 9.00 5.98 10.09
N ARG A 108 7.74 6.38 10.32
CA ARG A 108 7.15 7.55 9.66
C ARG A 108 7.98 8.78 9.99
N GLU A 109 8.18 9.64 8.99
CA GLU A 109 8.99 10.85 9.13
C GLU A 109 8.47 11.77 10.23
N THR A 110 7.15 12.00 10.29
CA THR A 110 6.50 12.74 11.38
C THR A 110 6.66 12.15 12.79
N ALA A 111 7.11 10.89 12.89
CA ALA A 111 7.37 10.24 14.16
C ALA A 111 8.87 10.15 14.48
N LEU A 112 9.77 10.64 13.61
CA LEU A 112 11.20 10.69 13.87
C LEU A 112 11.52 11.79 14.89
N ASP A 113 12.46 11.50 15.77
CA ASP A 113 12.99 12.47 16.73
C ASP A 113 14.36 12.94 16.23
N TYR A 114 14.40 14.20 15.79
CA TYR A 114 15.62 14.86 15.29
C TYR A 114 16.33 15.68 16.37
N THR A 115 15.67 15.88 17.51
CA THR A 115 16.14 16.74 18.61
C THR A 115 16.98 15.97 19.62
N THR A 116 16.57 14.75 19.96
CA THR A 116 17.25 13.95 20.98
C THR A 116 18.32 13.06 20.35
N ARG A 117 19.59 13.43 20.52
CA ARG A 117 20.72 12.55 20.16
C ARG A 117 21.04 11.63 21.34
N LYS A 118 20.99 10.32 21.11
CA LYS A 118 21.40 9.31 22.09
C LYS A 118 22.69 8.66 21.62
N ASN A 119 23.72 8.66 22.46
CA ASN A 119 24.94 7.90 22.20
C ASN A 119 24.60 6.42 22.02
N ARG A 120 25.08 5.82 20.92
CA ARG A 120 24.89 4.40 20.61
C ARG A 120 26.25 3.80 20.30
N ILE A 121 26.57 2.69 20.97
CA ILE A 121 27.83 1.93 20.80
C ILE A 121 28.19 1.66 19.33
N ASN A 122 27.18 1.50 18.47
CA ASN A 122 27.40 1.20 17.06
C ASN A 122 27.37 2.43 16.13
N PHE A 123 27.07 3.65 16.58
CA PHE A 123 27.09 4.84 15.72
C PHE A 123 28.07 5.85 16.30
N ASN A 124 29.22 6.01 15.64
CA ASN A 124 30.15 7.09 15.97
C ASN A 124 29.58 8.36 15.36
N HIS A 125 29.47 9.42 16.16
CA HIS A 125 29.13 10.74 15.63
C HIS A 125 30.37 11.30 14.91
N PRO A 126 30.26 11.81 13.67
CA PRO A 126 31.33 12.64 13.12
C PRO A 126 31.48 13.85 14.04
N ILE A 127 32.75 14.16 14.36
CA ILE A 127 33.17 15.33 15.14
C ILE A 127 32.88 16.59 14.32
#